data_AF-A0A0X8E352-F1
#
_entry.id   AF-A0A0X8E352-F1
#
_cell.length_a   1.000
_cell.length_b   1.000
_cell.length_c   1.000
_cell.angle_alpha   90.00
_cell.angle_beta   90.00
_cell.angle_gamma   90.00
#
_symmetry.space_group_name_H-M   'P 1'
#
loop_
_entity.id
_entity.type
_entity.pdbx_description
1 polymer ?
#
loop_
_entity_poly.entity_id
_entity_poly.type
_entity_poly.pdbx_seq_one_letter_code
_entity_poly.pdbx_strand_id
1 'polypeptide(L)'
;MSGESAELMGASENVQRIMRTGTVWFSVAIGASAVSTGTLFASGWRPAVLPAGLAALWWSGAALVALSLGLLGWSGCPILEVSVATANRNKTRTMQLGTLIFIVGGVLAMLAVALGPVPPG
;
A
#
# COMPACT_ATOMS: atom_id res chain seq x y z
N MET A 1 -31.99 28.64 6.27
CA MET A 1 -30.82 28.08 6.98
C MET A 1 -30.77 26.55 7.03
N SER A 2 -31.72 25.80 6.45
CA SER A 2 -31.69 24.32 6.46
C SER A 2 -30.87 23.68 5.33
N GLY A 3 -30.59 24.40 4.24
CA GLY A 3 -29.84 23.86 3.08
C GLY A 3 -28.34 23.72 3.35
N GLU A 4 -27.73 24.71 3.99
CA GLU A 4 -26.27 24.75 4.25
C GLU A 4 -25.83 23.65 5.23
N SER A 5 -26.64 23.36 6.26
CA SER A 5 -26.37 22.28 7.21
C SER A 5 -26.51 20.88 6.60
N ALA A 6 -27.46 20.68 5.67
CA ALA A 6 -27.61 19.41 4.96
C ALA A 6 -26.43 19.15 4.00
N GLU A 7 -25.94 20.21 3.35
CA GLU A 7 -24.77 20.15 2.47
C GLU A 7 -23.47 19.87 3.25
N LEU A 8 -23.32 20.49 4.43
CA LEU A 8 -22.22 20.23 5.37
C LEU A 8 -22.23 18.80 5.93
N MET A 9 -23.41 18.26 6.26
CA MET A 9 -23.57 16.88 6.74
C MET A 9 -23.25 15.86 5.64
N GLY A 10 -23.66 16.12 4.39
CA GLY A 10 -23.28 15.28 3.25
C GLY A 10 -21.78 15.34 2.92
N ALA A 11 -21.14 16.49 3.15
CA ALA A 11 -19.69 16.65 3.00
C ALA A 11 -18.91 15.88 4.06
N SER A 12 -19.35 15.89 5.33
CA SER A 12 -18.66 15.19 6.42
C SER A 12 -18.77 13.66 6.30
N GLU A 13 -19.94 13.12 5.95
CA GLU A 13 -20.12 11.68 5.72
C GLU A 13 -19.25 11.17 4.55
N ASN A 14 -19.16 11.94 3.47
CA ASN A 14 -18.30 11.60 2.34
C ASN A 14 -16.82 11.60 2.74
N VAL A 15 -16.36 12.60 3.51
CA VAL A 15 -15.00 12.64 4.05
C VAL A 15 -14.72 11.44 4.94
N GLN A 16 -15.66 11.06 5.82
CA GLN A 16 -15.48 9.93 6.73
C GLN A 16 -15.42 8.59 5.97
N ARG A 17 -16.25 8.40 4.94
CA ARG A 17 -16.19 7.22 4.04
C ARG A 17 -14.85 7.15 3.30
N ILE A 18 -14.39 8.27 2.79
CA ILE A 18 -13.11 8.45 2.12
C ILE A 18 -11.95 8.09 3.06
N MET A 19 -11.95 8.60 4.29
CA MET A 19 -10.92 8.28 5.28
C MET A 19 -10.94 6.80 5.64
N ARG A 20 -12.12 6.24 5.96
CA ARG A 20 -12.27 4.82 6.33
C ARG A 20 -11.77 3.89 5.24
N THR A 21 -12.12 4.14 3.97
CA THR A 21 -11.65 3.30 2.86
C THR A 21 -10.13 3.36 2.71
N GLY A 22 -9.51 4.54 2.83
CA GLY A 22 -8.06 4.69 2.81
C GLY A 22 -7.38 3.93 3.96
N THR A 23 -7.90 4.07 5.17
CA THR A 23 -7.41 3.35 6.35
C THR A 23 -7.48 1.84 6.17
N VAL A 24 -8.61 1.31 5.68
CA VAL A 24 -8.78 -0.13 5.45
C VAL A 24 -7.76 -0.65 4.46
N TRP A 25 -7.60 0.01 3.30
CA TRP A 25 -6.63 -0.42 2.29
C TRP A 25 -5.19 -0.37 2.80
N PHE A 26 -4.83 0.69 3.53
CA PHE A 26 -3.51 0.82 4.14
C PHE A 26 -3.24 -0.26 5.19
N SER A 27 -4.19 -0.51 6.10
CA SER A 27 -4.07 -1.55 7.13
C SER A 27 -3.94 -2.94 6.52
N VAL A 28 -4.72 -3.25 5.49
CA VAL A 28 -4.63 -4.54 4.77
C VAL A 28 -3.27 -4.68 4.09
N ALA A 29 -2.78 -3.64 3.41
CA ALA A 29 -1.49 -3.68 2.72
C ALA A 29 -0.31 -3.86 3.71
N ILE A 30 -0.32 -3.14 4.84
CA ILE A 30 0.66 -3.33 5.91
C ILE A 30 0.57 -4.73 6.49
N GLY A 31 -0.63 -5.18 6.85
CA GLY A 31 -0.84 -6.50 7.45
C GLY A 31 -0.35 -7.61 6.54
N ALA A 32 -0.73 -7.59 5.26
CA ALA A 32 -0.26 -8.56 4.27
C ALA A 32 1.27 -8.53 4.12
N SER A 33 1.88 -7.35 4.09
CA SER A 33 3.34 -7.20 3.99
C SER A 33 4.04 -7.76 5.22
N ALA A 34 3.55 -7.43 6.42
CA ALA A 34 4.11 -7.85 7.70
C ALA A 34 3.98 -9.36 7.91
N VAL A 35 2.81 -9.94 7.59
CA VAL A 35 2.60 -11.40 7.68
C VAL A 35 3.51 -12.13 6.68
N SER A 36 3.55 -11.68 5.43
CA SER A 36 4.33 -12.37 4.38
C SER A 36 5.84 -12.30 4.65
N THR A 37 6.37 -11.11 4.96
CA THR A 37 7.80 -10.95 5.24
C THR A 37 8.19 -11.48 6.61
N GLY A 38 7.33 -11.33 7.62
CA GLY A 38 7.54 -11.86 8.97
C GLY A 38 7.63 -13.39 8.98
N THR A 39 6.72 -14.08 8.30
CA THR A 39 6.76 -15.54 8.16
C THR A 39 8.02 -16.01 7.41
N LEU A 40 8.38 -15.32 6.32
CA LEU A 40 9.59 -15.61 5.55
C LEU A 40 10.87 -15.43 6.40
N PHE A 41 10.97 -14.34 7.16
CA PHE A 41 12.14 -14.12 8.01
C PHE A 41 12.19 -15.04 9.23
N ALA A 42 11.03 -15.41 9.78
CA ALA A 42 10.91 -16.38 10.86
C ALA A 42 11.35 -17.79 10.43
N SER A 43 11.19 -18.14 9.15
CA SER A 43 11.70 -19.41 8.60
C SER A 43 13.22 -19.43 8.38
N GLY A 44 13.94 -18.39 8.79
CA GLY A 44 15.39 -18.25 8.56
C GLY A 44 15.77 -17.76 7.17
N TRP A 45 14.81 -17.54 6.26
CA TRP A 45 15.13 -17.04 4.91
C TRP A 45 15.70 -15.62 4.98
N ARG A 46 16.69 -15.32 4.11
CA ARG A 46 17.32 -14.01 3.98
C ARG A 46 17.49 -13.67 2.50
N PRO A 47 17.29 -12.41 2.08
CA PRO A 47 17.46 -12.03 0.67
C PRO A 47 18.90 -12.22 0.16
N ALA A 48 19.89 -12.29 1.06
CA ALA A 48 21.28 -12.55 0.72
C ALA A 48 21.54 -13.96 0.14
N VAL A 49 20.61 -14.90 0.29
CA VAL A 49 20.74 -16.26 -0.28
C VAL A 49 20.36 -16.31 -1.77
N LEU A 50 19.77 -15.24 -2.31
CA LEU A 50 19.37 -15.17 -3.71
C LEU A 50 20.57 -14.90 -4.62
N PRO A 51 20.68 -15.58 -5.77
CA PRO A 51 21.57 -15.18 -6.86
C PRO A 51 21.31 -13.72 -7.28
N ALA A 52 22.33 -13.03 -7.78
CA ALA A 52 22.29 -11.58 -8.04
C ALA A 52 21.05 -11.10 -8.82
N GLY A 53 20.62 -11.83 -9.86
CA GLY A 53 19.44 -11.49 -10.65
C GLY A 53 18.13 -11.57 -9.85
N LEU A 54 17.95 -12.62 -9.05
CA LEU A 54 16.77 -12.77 -8.18
C LEU A 54 16.82 -11.81 -6.98
N ALA A 55 18.01 -11.51 -6.47
CA ALA A 55 18.18 -10.50 -5.42
C ALA A 55 17.72 -9.12 -5.91
N ALA A 56 18.14 -8.72 -7.12
CA ALA A 56 17.69 -7.46 -7.73
C ALA A 56 16.17 -7.44 -7.93
N LEU A 57 15.60 -8.56 -8.39
CA LEU A 57 14.14 -8.70 -8.54
C LEU A 57 13.41 -8.55 -7.20
N TRP A 58 13.89 -9.22 -6.15
CA TRP A 58 13.29 -9.14 -4.81
C TRP A 58 13.35 -7.71 -4.24
N TRP A 59 14.51 -7.04 -4.32
CA TRP A 59 14.66 -5.67 -3.85
C TRP A 59 13.82 -4.67 -4.64
N SER A 60 13.68 -4.87 -5.95
CA SER A 60 12.78 -4.04 -6.77
C SER A 60 11.32 -4.23 -6.35
N GLY A 61 10.88 -5.47 -6.11
CA GLY A 61 9.55 -5.78 -5.61
C GLY A 61 9.30 -5.17 -4.23
N ALA A 62 10.26 -5.32 -3.31
CA ALA A 62 10.19 -4.74 -1.96
C ALA A 62 10.12 -3.20 -1.99
N ALA A 63 10.93 -2.55 -2.83
CA ALA A 63 10.90 -1.10 -3.01
C ALA A 63 9.55 -0.62 -3.54
N LEU A 64 8.96 -1.34 -4.50
CA LEU A 64 7.61 -1.04 -5.00
C LEU A 64 6.56 -1.19 -3.89
N VAL A 65 6.59 -2.29 -3.12
CA VAL A 65 5.67 -2.47 -1.98
C VAL A 65 5.81 -1.32 -0.98
N ALA A 66 7.04 -0.91 -0.63
CA ALA A 66 7.28 0.22 0.27
C ALA A 66 6.71 1.54 -0.28
N LEU A 67 6.93 1.82 -1.57
CA LEU A 67 6.36 2.99 -2.25
C LEU A 67 4.82 2.96 -2.23
N SER A 68 4.22 1.80 -2.49
CA SER A 68 2.78 1.60 -2.40
C SER A 68 2.24 1.94 -1.00
N LEU A 69 2.88 1.45 0.06
CA LEU A 69 2.48 1.77 1.43
C LEU A 69 2.52 3.28 1.69
N GLY A 70 3.55 3.97 1.20
CA GLY A 70 3.64 5.42 1.23
C GLY A 70 2.47 6.11 0.51
N LEU A 71 2.12 5.67 -0.70
CA LEU A 71 1.01 6.22 -1.48
C LEU A 71 -0.36 5.99 -0.82
N LEU A 72 -0.58 4.80 -0.28
CA LEU A 72 -1.81 4.44 0.44
C LEU A 72 -1.94 5.24 1.73
N GLY A 73 -0.86 5.41 2.49
CA GLY A 73 -0.82 6.25 3.69
C GLY A 73 -1.07 7.72 3.36
N TRP A 74 -0.41 8.25 2.33
CA TRP A 74 -0.59 9.62 1.86
C TRP A 74 -2.03 9.91 1.42
N SER A 75 -2.76 8.91 0.93
CA SER A 75 -4.16 9.07 0.49
C SER A 75 -5.13 9.60 1.58
N GLY A 76 -4.72 9.60 2.86
CA GLY A 76 -5.47 10.18 3.97
C GLY A 76 -5.10 11.64 4.32
N CYS A 77 -3.93 12.14 3.91
CA CYS A 77 -3.37 13.43 4.34
C CYS A 77 -3.82 14.71 3.59
N PRO A 78 -4.12 14.72 2.27
CA PRO A 78 -4.22 15.98 1.52
C PRO A 78 -5.47 16.82 1.79
N ILE A 79 -6.40 16.37 2.64
CA ILE A 79 -7.64 17.11 2.91
C ILE A 79 -7.41 18.41 3.69
N LEU A 80 -6.23 18.56 4.30
CA LEU A 80 -5.86 19.73 5.10
C LEU A 80 -5.15 20.83 4.30
N GLU A 81 -4.67 20.53 3.09
CA GLU A 81 -3.78 21.44 2.32
C GLU A 81 -4.44 22.00 1.05
N VAL A 82 -5.39 21.26 0.45
CA VAL A 82 -5.99 21.64 -0.84
C VAL A 82 -7.51 21.55 -0.81
N SER A 83 -8.17 22.14 -1.82
CA SER A 83 -9.63 22.06 -1.95
C SER A 83 -10.14 20.62 -2.02
N VAL A 84 -11.36 20.38 -1.53
CA VAL A 84 -11.99 19.05 -1.46
C VAL A 84 -11.96 18.31 -2.81
N ALA A 85 -12.24 19.01 -3.92
CA ALA A 85 -12.21 18.44 -5.26
C ALA A 85 -10.80 17.97 -5.66
N THR A 86 -9.75 18.71 -5.30
CA THR A 86 -8.36 18.35 -5.57
C THR A 86 -7.90 17.22 -4.65
N ALA A 87 -8.25 17.27 -3.36
CA ALA A 87 -7.97 16.19 -2.41
C ALA A 87 -8.59 14.86 -2.87
N ASN A 88 -9.84 14.87 -3.34
CA ASN A 88 -10.51 13.67 -3.83
C ASN A 88 -9.84 13.06 -5.08
N ARG A 89 -9.42 13.92 -6.03
CA ARG A 89 -8.67 13.48 -7.22
C ARG A 89 -7.31 12.89 -6.87
N ASN A 90 -6.56 13.57 -6.00
CA ASN A 90 -5.25 13.10 -5.55
C ASN A 90 -5.37 11.75 -4.84
N LYS A 91 -6.33 11.62 -3.91
CA LYS A 91 -6.61 10.37 -3.22
C LYS A 91 -6.95 9.23 -4.18
N THR A 92 -7.84 9.47 -5.14
CA THR A 92 -8.23 8.43 -6.10
C THR A 92 -7.02 7.93 -6.88
N ARG A 93 -6.17 8.85 -7.34
CA ARG A 93 -4.94 8.52 -8.07
C ARG A 93 -3.93 7.78 -7.18
N THR A 94 -3.68 8.24 -5.96
CA THR A 94 -2.70 7.58 -5.08
C THR A 94 -3.19 6.22 -4.58
N MET A 95 -4.50 6.03 -4.39
CA MET A 95 -5.09 4.72 -4.11
C MET A 95 -4.93 3.77 -5.29
N GLN A 96 -5.35 4.17 -6.49
CA GLN A 96 -5.25 3.32 -7.68
C GLN A 96 -3.79 2.95 -7.99
N LEU A 97 -2.90 3.95 -7.97
CA LEU A 97 -1.48 3.74 -8.22
C LEU A 97 -0.83 2.93 -7.10
N GLY A 98 -1.16 3.21 -5.84
CA GLY A 98 -0.69 2.46 -4.68
C GLY A 98 -1.07 0.99 -4.79
N THR A 99 -2.35 0.68 -5.01
CA THR A 99 -2.81 -0.70 -5.18
C THR A 99 -2.16 -1.41 -6.36
N LEU A 100 -2.02 -0.74 -7.51
CA LEU A 100 -1.32 -1.33 -8.67
C LEU A 100 0.13 -1.68 -8.34
N ILE A 101 0.86 -0.73 -7.75
CA ILE A 101 2.27 -0.91 -7.37
C ILE A 101 2.41 -1.99 -6.29
N PHE A 102 1.45 -2.09 -5.35
CA PHE A 102 1.42 -3.16 -4.36
C PHE A 102 1.38 -4.53 -5.00
N ILE A 103 0.47 -4.71 -5.97
CA ILE A 103 0.28 -5.98 -6.69
C ILE A 103 1.54 -6.32 -7.48
N VAL A 104 2.04 -5.38 -8.28
CA VAL A 104 3.25 -5.60 -9.10
C VAL A 104 4.45 -5.90 -8.21
N GLY A 105 4.70 -5.07 -7.19
CA GLY A 105 5.82 -5.25 -6.27
C GLY A 105 5.74 -6.58 -5.50
N GLY A 106 4.56 -6.92 -5.00
CA GLY A 106 4.30 -8.18 -4.31
C GLY A 106 4.53 -9.39 -5.21
N VAL A 107 4.05 -9.37 -6.45
CA VAL A 107 4.28 -10.45 -7.43
C VAL A 107 5.76 -10.60 -7.73
N LEU A 108 6.50 -9.51 -7.96
CA LEU A 108 7.94 -9.58 -8.23
C LEU A 108 8.72 -10.16 -7.03
N ALA A 109 8.40 -9.70 -5.82
CA ALA A 109 9.03 -10.21 -4.60
C ALA A 109 8.72 -11.69 -4.37
N MET A 110 7.46 -12.11 -4.52
CA MET A 110 7.05 -13.50 -4.36
C MET A 110 7.63 -14.41 -5.45
N LEU A 111 7.73 -13.92 -6.70
CA LEU A 111 8.39 -14.65 -7.78
C LEU A 111 9.87 -14.87 -7.49
N ALA A 112 10.57 -13.86 -6.96
CA ALA A 112 11.96 -14.01 -6.57
C ALA A 112 12.15 -15.03 -5.43
N VAL A 113 11.23 -15.09 -4.46
CA VAL A 113 11.24 -16.10 -3.39
C VAL A 113 10.95 -17.49 -3.96
N ALA A 114 9.95 -17.63 -4.84
CA ALA A 114 9.54 -18.91 -5.42
C ALA A 114 10.60 -19.53 -6.34
N LEU A 115 11.35 -18.70 -7.06
CA LEU A 115 12.47 -19.12 -7.92
C LEU A 115 13.80 -19.25 -7.14
N GLY A 116 13.83 -18.80 -5.89
CA GLY A 116 14.99 -18.85 -5.02
C GLY A 116 15.24 -20.24 -4.42
N PRO A 117 16.44 -20.49 -3.87
CA PRO A 117 16.73 -21.75 -3.20
C PRO A 117 15.88 -21.93 -1.94
N VAL A 118 15.48 -23.18 -1.67
CA VAL A 118 14.73 -23.56 -0.47
C VAL A 118 15.59 -23.30 0.77
N PRO A 119 15.06 -22.67 1.84
CA PRO A 119 15.80 -22.51 3.09
C PRO A 119 16.24 -23.87 3.64
N PRO A 120 17.46 -23.99 4.22
CA PRO A 120 17.80 -25.16 5.02
C PRO A 120 16.86 -25.21 6.22
N GLY A 121 16.14 -26.33 6.37
CA GLY A 121 15.24 -26.59 7.48
C GLY A 121 15.95 -26.91 8.78
#